data_AF-A0A8I2H6H2-F1
#
_entry.id   AF-A0A8I2H6H2-F1
#
_cell.length_a   1.000
_cell.length_b   1.000
_cell.length_c   1.000
_cell.angle_alpha   90.00
_cell.angle_beta   90.00
_cell.angle_gamma   90.00
#
_symmetry.space_group_name_H-M   'P 1'
#
loop_
_entity.id
_entity.type
_entity.pdbx_description
1 polymer ?
#
loop_
_entity_poly.entity_id
_entity_poly.type
_entity_poly.pdbx_seq_one_letter_code
_entity_poly.pdbx_strand_id
1 'polypeptide(L)'
;MSEHNNNNLPSENVAETQAAKPARPQPHNSRHSRGSFKLSRSKMNTILALCAMFISAASFYATYLQAKAAQEQVSAAEKQLKTETWPWLQFSYSNFDLDSTQATIRVDIRNSGTGPAIIHYIKYEFDGENYFDVTELMDACCNLNAYQAALDDAQEEESNINYLKKFGWYVSSAPQKILLADGDTFNIFTMPKSNFNRGLWDKIDAHKSVFKAEACYCSILKQCYTTNEKAVITEVPSCSTTPTNSINE
;
A
#
# COMPACT_ATOMS: atom_id res chain seq x y z
N MET A 1 -64.99 6.48 0.70
CA MET A 1 -65.10 5.06 0.29
C MET A 1 -63.69 4.56 0.03
N SER A 2 -63.14 3.50 0.59
CA SER A 2 -63.45 2.53 1.66
C SER A 2 -62.10 1.78 1.87
N GLU A 3 -61.62 1.64 3.11
CA GLU A 3 -61.45 0.36 3.86
C GLU A 3 -60.77 -0.79 3.05
N HIS A 4 -59.80 -1.60 3.53
CA HIS A 4 -59.23 -1.87 4.85
C HIS A 4 -57.98 -2.80 4.70
N ASN A 5 -57.24 -2.94 5.81
CA ASN A 5 -56.30 -4.00 6.25
C ASN A 5 -54.82 -3.93 5.83
N ASN A 6 -53.88 -3.63 6.76
CA ASN A 6 -53.35 -4.39 7.93
C ASN A 6 -52.38 -5.52 7.56
N ASN A 7 -51.10 -5.37 7.92
CA ASN A 7 -50.46 -6.16 8.99
C ASN A 7 -49.00 -5.72 9.27
N ASN A 8 -48.82 -5.20 10.47
CA ASN A 8 -47.77 -5.44 11.48
C ASN A 8 -46.27 -5.46 11.13
N LEU A 9 -45.60 -4.44 11.66
CA LEU A 9 -44.20 -4.42 12.11
C LEU A 9 -44.22 -3.98 13.60
N PRO A 10 -43.52 -4.65 14.54
CA PRO A 10 -43.24 -4.06 15.83
C PRO A 10 -41.81 -3.51 15.87
N SER A 11 -41.72 -2.23 16.21
CA SER A 11 -40.53 -1.49 16.57
C SER A 11 -39.97 -2.01 17.90
N GLU A 12 -38.68 -2.35 17.93
CA GLU A 12 -37.98 -2.77 19.14
C GLU A 12 -37.69 -1.54 20.00
N ASN A 13 -38.45 -1.41 21.10
CA ASN A 13 -38.31 -0.36 22.10
C ASN A 13 -37.20 -0.70 23.08
N VAL A 14 -36.38 0.31 23.37
CA VAL A 14 -35.43 0.38 24.49
C VAL A 14 -36.20 0.14 25.79
N ALA A 15 -36.00 -1.04 26.40
CA ALA A 15 -36.58 -1.40 27.69
C ALA A 15 -35.58 -1.09 28.81
N GLU A 16 -35.81 0.06 29.43
CA GLU A 16 -35.32 0.47 30.74
C GLU A 16 -35.70 -0.61 31.79
N THR A 17 -34.70 -1.31 32.33
CA THR A 17 -34.95 -2.35 33.35
C THR A 17 -35.27 -1.68 34.69
N GLN A 18 -36.50 -1.90 35.12
CA GLN A 18 -37.13 -1.42 36.35
C GLN A 18 -36.31 -1.77 37.60
N ALA A 19 -36.07 -0.75 38.41
CA ALA A 19 -35.61 -0.87 39.79
C ALA A 19 -36.66 -1.61 40.64
N ALA A 20 -36.27 -2.73 41.24
CA ALA A 20 -37.09 -3.47 42.18
C ALA A 20 -37.21 -2.72 43.53
N LYS A 21 -38.45 -2.58 44.01
CA LYS A 21 -38.82 -2.04 45.34
C LYS A 21 -38.11 -2.78 46.50
N PRO A 22 -37.80 -2.10 47.61
CA PRO A 22 -37.11 -2.73 48.74
C PRO A 22 -38.07 -3.62 49.54
N ALA A 23 -37.70 -4.90 49.69
CA ALA A 23 -38.37 -5.82 50.59
C ALA A 23 -37.94 -5.57 52.05
N ARG A 24 -38.91 -5.51 52.95
CA ARG A 24 -38.74 -5.35 54.40
C ARG A 24 -37.97 -6.54 55.00
N PRO A 25 -36.97 -6.34 55.87
CA PRO A 25 -36.21 -7.45 56.44
C PRO A 25 -37.02 -8.20 57.53
N GLN A 26 -37.18 -9.51 57.34
CA GLN A 26 -37.55 -10.49 58.36
C GLN A 26 -36.26 -10.97 59.08
N PRO A 27 -36.26 -11.15 60.42
CA PRO A 27 -35.06 -11.56 61.14
C PRO A 27 -34.85 -13.07 61.02
N HIS A 28 -33.98 -13.50 60.09
CA HIS A 28 -33.45 -14.86 60.11
C HIS A 28 -32.34 -14.97 61.16
N ASN A 29 -32.66 -15.63 62.27
CA ASN A 29 -31.73 -15.92 63.35
C ASN A 29 -30.94 -17.21 63.01
N SER A 30 -29.88 -17.09 62.22
CA SER A 30 -28.93 -18.18 61.99
C SER A 30 -27.79 -18.10 63.01
N ARG A 31 -27.85 -18.97 64.03
CA ARG A 31 -26.72 -19.25 64.93
C ARG A 31 -25.55 -19.79 64.12
N HIS A 32 -24.60 -18.93 63.77
CA HIS A 32 -23.28 -19.38 63.35
C HIS A 32 -22.53 -19.93 64.56
N SER A 33 -22.33 -21.24 64.59
CA SER A 33 -21.31 -21.88 65.42
C SER A 33 -19.95 -21.32 65.03
N ARG A 34 -19.42 -20.36 65.81
CA ARG A 34 -18.04 -19.90 65.69
C ARG A 34 -17.12 -20.99 66.23
N GLY A 35 -16.71 -21.90 65.36
CA GLY A 35 -15.52 -22.69 65.58
C GLY A 35 -14.33 -21.75 65.75
N SER A 36 -13.87 -21.55 66.98
CA SER A 36 -12.72 -20.70 67.27
C SER A 36 -11.42 -21.42 66.93
N PHE A 37 -11.02 -21.36 65.66
CA PHE A 37 -9.64 -21.66 65.29
C PHE A 37 -8.74 -20.57 65.89
N LYS A 38 -8.10 -20.87 67.03
CA LYS A 38 -7.02 -20.03 67.59
C LYS A 38 -5.77 -20.16 66.72
N LEU A 39 -5.79 -19.51 65.56
CA LEU A 39 -4.61 -19.28 64.73
C LEU A 39 -3.81 -18.11 65.31
N SER A 40 -2.53 -18.33 65.59
CA SER A 40 -1.60 -17.26 65.98
C SER A 40 -1.58 -16.16 64.91
N ARG A 41 -1.51 -14.88 65.30
CA ARG A 41 -1.49 -13.71 64.38
C ARG A 41 -0.50 -13.87 63.23
N SER A 42 0.65 -14.51 63.50
CA SER A 42 1.67 -14.81 62.49
C SER A 42 1.13 -15.73 61.38
N LYS A 43 0.43 -16.83 61.71
CA LYS A 43 -0.16 -17.76 60.74
C LYS A 43 -1.25 -17.10 59.90
N MET A 44 -1.98 -16.15 60.47
CA MET A 44 -3.04 -15.41 59.80
C MET A 44 -2.47 -14.47 58.72
N ASN A 45 -1.36 -13.79 59.00
CA ASN A 45 -0.65 -12.97 58.01
C ASN A 45 -0.05 -13.82 56.88
N THR A 46 0.50 -15.00 57.19
CA THR A 46 1.03 -15.92 56.16
C THR A 46 -0.07 -16.41 55.21
N ILE A 47 -1.24 -16.75 55.73
CA ILE A 47 -2.39 -17.16 54.91
C ILE A 47 -2.86 -16.01 54.01
N LEU A 48 -2.91 -14.79 54.55
CA LEU A 48 -3.33 -13.62 53.77
C LEU A 48 -2.38 -13.33 52.61
N ALA A 49 -1.07 -13.37 52.87
CA ALA A 49 -0.04 -13.18 51.85
C ALA A 49 -0.10 -14.28 50.76
N LEU A 50 -0.33 -15.53 51.16
CA LEU A 50 -0.48 -16.64 50.23
C LEU A 50 -1.71 -16.46 49.33
N CYS A 51 -2.86 -16.08 49.89
CA CYS A 51 -4.07 -15.78 49.13
C CYS A 51 -3.84 -14.64 48.13
N ALA A 52 -3.15 -13.57 48.55
CA ALA A 52 -2.83 -12.45 47.66
C ALA A 52 -1.96 -12.88 46.47
N MET A 53 -0.97 -13.77 46.69
CA MET A 53 -0.16 -14.35 45.61
C MET A 53 -1.01 -15.17 44.64
N PHE A 54 -1.90 -16.03 45.14
CA PHE A 54 -2.79 -16.83 44.29
C PHE A 54 -3.76 -15.96 43.47
N ILE A 55 -4.36 -14.95 44.08
CA ILE A 55 -5.25 -14.00 43.39
C ILE A 55 -4.48 -13.25 42.29
N SER A 56 -3.24 -12.83 42.56
CA SER A 56 -2.39 -12.14 41.60
C SER A 56 -2.04 -13.05 40.41
N ALA A 57 -1.67 -14.31 40.66
CA ALA A 57 -1.35 -15.28 39.61
C ALA A 57 -2.56 -15.61 38.74
N ALA A 58 -3.74 -15.81 39.35
CA ALA A 58 -4.98 -16.05 38.63
C ALA A 58 -5.39 -14.85 37.76
N SER A 59 -5.27 -13.63 38.31
CA SER A 59 -5.54 -12.39 37.57
C SER A 59 -4.60 -12.24 36.37
N PHE A 60 -3.29 -12.44 36.58
CA PHE A 60 -2.30 -12.39 35.51
C PHE A 60 -2.58 -13.42 34.40
N TYR A 61 -2.93 -14.65 34.78
CA TYR A 61 -3.25 -15.70 33.82
C TYR A 61 -4.50 -15.36 32.98
N ALA A 62 -5.56 -14.84 33.61
CA ALA A 62 -6.74 -14.39 32.90
C ALA A 62 -6.42 -13.27 31.90
N THR A 63 -5.62 -12.28 32.31
CA THR A 63 -5.14 -11.21 31.42
C THR A 63 -4.26 -11.75 30.29
N TYR A 64 -3.41 -12.74 30.56
CA TYR A 64 -2.56 -13.36 29.54
C TYR A 64 -3.38 -14.07 28.46
N LEU A 65 -4.42 -14.83 28.86
CA LEU A 65 -5.33 -15.46 27.90
C LEU A 65 -6.10 -14.43 27.06
N GLN A 66 -6.56 -13.34 27.68
CA GLN A 66 -7.21 -12.24 26.97
C GLN A 66 -6.26 -11.55 25.99
N ALA A 67 -5.01 -11.29 26.40
CA ALA A 67 -3.99 -10.70 25.55
C ALA A 67 -3.67 -11.59 24.34
N LYS A 68 -3.57 -12.91 24.54
CA LYS A 68 -3.36 -13.87 23.45
C LYS A 68 -4.52 -13.87 22.45
N ALA A 69 -5.77 -13.90 22.93
CA ALA A 69 -6.95 -13.87 22.07
C ALA A 69 -7.06 -12.54 21.29
N ALA A 70 -6.77 -11.42 21.95
CA ALA A 70 -6.72 -10.11 21.30
C ALA A 70 -5.65 -10.07 20.19
N GLN A 71 -4.48 -10.64 20.43
CA GLN A 71 -3.41 -10.72 19.43
C GLN A 71 -3.83 -11.54 18.19
N GLU A 72 -4.53 -12.65 18.39
CA GLU A 72 -5.03 -13.47 17.29
C GLU A 72 -6.05 -12.70 16.44
N GLN A 73 -6.96 -11.96 17.07
CA GLN A 73 -7.93 -11.09 16.38
C GLN A 73 -7.24 -9.99 15.56
N VAL A 74 -6.18 -9.36 16.10
CA VAL A 74 -5.40 -8.36 15.37
C VAL A 74 -4.76 -8.98 14.12
N SER A 75 -4.16 -10.16 14.23
CA SER A 75 -3.53 -10.82 13.08
C SER A 75 -4.52 -11.23 11.99
N ALA A 76 -5.75 -11.61 12.38
CA ALA A 76 -6.82 -11.93 11.44
C ALA A 76 -7.33 -10.66 10.74
N ALA A 77 -7.51 -9.57 11.50
CA ALA A 77 -7.89 -8.27 10.95
C ALA A 77 -6.84 -7.73 9.97
N GLU A 78 -5.55 -7.83 10.30
CA GLU A 78 -4.46 -7.40 9.40
C GLU A 78 -4.48 -8.15 8.05
N LYS A 79 -4.77 -9.45 8.06
CA LYS A 79 -4.88 -10.24 6.82
C LYS A 79 -6.08 -9.81 5.96
N GLN A 80 -7.20 -9.48 6.61
CA GLN A 80 -8.37 -8.93 5.91
C GLN A 80 -8.03 -7.59 5.27
N LEU A 81 -7.41 -6.68 6.02
CA LEU A 81 -6.98 -5.38 5.52
C LEU A 81 -5.97 -5.51 4.38
N LYS A 82 -5.01 -6.44 4.45
CA LYS A 82 -4.03 -6.69 3.38
C LYS A 82 -4.74 -7.06 2.06
N THR A 83 -5.81 -7.83 2.14
CA THR A 83 -6.57 -8.27 0.95
C THR A 83 -7.43 -7.13 0.41
N GLU A 84 -8.02 -6.32 1.28
CA GLU A 84 -8.83 -5.17 0.91
C GLU A 84 -8.01 -3.99 0.37
N THR A 85 -6.73 -3.92 0.72
CA THR A 85 -5.80 -2.84 0.33
C THR A 85 -4.62 -3.39 -0.46
N TRP A 86 -4.88 -4.29 -1.42
CA TRP A 86 -3.83 -4.85 -2.25
C TRP A 86 -3.56 -3.95 -3.47
N PRO A 87 -2.47 -3.17 -3.48
CA PRO A 87 -2.06 -2.42 -4.66
C PRO A 87 -1.56 -3.36 -5.77
N TRP A 88 -2.08 -3.15 -6.98
CA TRP A 88 -1.69 -3.89 -8.18
C TRP A 88 -1.13 -2.93 -9.21
N LEU A 89 0.19 -2.90 -9.33
CA LEU A 89 0.86 -2.06 -10.31
C LEU A 89 1.03 -2.79 -11.66
N GLN A 90 0.69 -2.09 -12.73
CA GLN A 90 0.75 -2.58 -14.11
C GLN A 90 1.50 -1.57 -14.98
N PHE A 91 2.49 -2.05 -15.73
CA PHE A 91 3.14 -1.25 -16.76
C PHE A 91 2.27 -1.19 -18.01
N SER A 92 2.29 -0.05 -18.67
CA SER A 92 1.61 0.18 -19.94
C SER A 92 2.57 0.82 -20.93
N TYR A 93 2.43 0.41 -22.19
CA TYR A 93 3.11 1.00 -23.34
C TYR A 93 2.06 1.34 -24.39
N SER A 94 2.03 2.59 -24.85
CA SER A 94 1.30 3.01 -26.03
C SER A 94 2.22 3.74 -26.99
N ASN A 95 1.97 3.62 -28.29
CA ASN A 95 2.64 4.38 -29.34
C ASN A 95 1.71 5.36 -30.07
N PHE A 96 0.46 5.50 -29.59
CA PHE A 96 -0.52 6.41 -30.15
C PHE A 96 -1.34 7.06 -29.04
N ASP A 97 -1.54 8.37 -29.17
CA ASP A 97 -2.37 9.13 -28.25
C ASP A 97 -3.68 9.52 -28.94
N LEU A 98 -4.79 8.99 -28.43
CA LEU A 98 -6.11 9.16 -29.02
C LEU A 98 -6.60 10.60 -28.93
N ASP A 99 -6.26 11.30 -27.85
CA ASP A 99 -6.74 12.66 -27.60
C ASP A 99 -6.08 13.68 -28.53
N SER A 100 -4.75 13.57 -28.71
CA SER A 100 -3.99 14.43 -29.62
C SER A 100 -3.99 13.93 -31.07
N THR A 101 -4.50 12.72 -31.34
CA THR A 101 -4.45 12.03 -32.64
C THR A 101 -3.04 11.96 -33.23
N GLN A 102 -2.03 11.89 -32.36
CA GLN A 102 -0.60 11.89 -32.73
C GLN A 102 0.06 10.58 -32.28
N ALA A 103 1.00 10.09 -33.10
CA ALA A 103 1.89 9.01 -32.69
C ALA A 103 2.77 9.49 -31.53
N THR A 104 2.59 8.89 -30.36
CA THR A 104 3.23 9.31 -29.11
C THR A 104 3.57 8.06 -28.32
N ILE A 105 4.86 7.87 -28.02
CA ILE A 105 5.29 6.85 -27.09
C ILE A 105 4.89 7.32 -25.70
N ARG A 106 4.19 6.48 -24.96
CA ARG A 106 3.84 6.69 -23.56
C ARG A 106 4.14 5.40 -22.81
N VAL A 107 4.98 5.52 -21.80
CA VAL A 107 5.29 4.46 -20.84
C VAL A 107 4.83 4.94 -19.48
N ASP A 108 3.96 4.17 -18.86
CA ASP A 108 3.39 4.52 -17.57
C ASP A 108 3.24 3.27 -16.68
N ILE A 109 3.09 3.52 -15.39
CA ILE A 109 2.73 2.52 -14.42
C ILE A 109 1.45 2.94 -13.72
N ARG A 110 0.44 2.07 -13.75
CA ARG A 110 -0.88 2.32 -13.19
C ARG A 110 -1.14 1.43 -12.00
N ASN A 111 -1.72 1.99 -10.94
CA ASN A 111 -2.28 1.21 -9.85
C ASN A 111 -3.71 0.79 -10.20
N SER A 112 -3.90 -0.47 -10.54
CA SER A 112 -5.19 -1.10 -10.85
C SER A 112 -5.74 -1.94 -9.69
N GLY A 113 -5.06 -1.91 -8.54
CA GLY A 113 -5.49 -2.60 -7.32
C GLY A 113 -6.10 -1.61 -6.32
N THR A 114 -6.43 -2.12 -5.14
CA THR A 114 -7.07 -1.31 -4.11
C THR A 114 -6.05 -0.73 -3.14
N GLY A 115 -6.21 0.57 -2.86
CA GLY A 115 -5.36 1.30 -1.93
C GLY A 115 -4.00 1.74 -2.49
N PRO A 116 -3.26 2.59 -1.75
CA PRO A 116 -2.09 3.26 -2.30
C PRO A 116 -0.83 2.38 -2.32
N ALA A 117 -0.01 2.57 -3.34
CA ALA A 117 1.30 1.95 -3.52
C ALA A 117 2.41 2.99 -3.35
N ILE A 118 3.44 2.69 -2.56
CA ILE A 118 4.66 3.48 -2.47
C ILE A 118 5.69 2.80 -3.38
N ILE A 119 5.94 3.37 -4.56
CA ILE A 119 6.96 2.89 -5.49
C ILE A 119 8.33 3.33 -4.96
N HIS A 120 9.18 2.34 -4.67
CA HIS A 120 10.54 2.61 -4.20
C HIS A 120 11.50 2.84 -5.35
N TYR A 121 11.43 1.97 -6.36
CA TYR A 121 12.24 2.06 -7.57
C TYR A 121 11.54 1.36 -8.73
N ILE A 122 11.97 1.72 -9.93
CA ILE A 122 11.75 0.96 -11.15
C ILE A 122 13.13 0.64 -11.72
N LYS A 123 13.36 -0.65 -11.98
CA LYS A 123 14.57 -1.19 -12.59
C LYS A 123 14.21 -1.58 -14.01
N TYR A 124 15.02 -1.16 -14.96
CA TYR A 124 14.90 -1.53 -16.36
C TYR A 124 16.06 -2.45 -16.73
N GLU A 125 15.78 -3.43 -17.59
CA GLU A 125 16.82 -4.32 -18.14
C GLU A 125 16.83 -4.18 -19.66
N PHE A 126 18.02 -3.97 -20.21
CA PHE A 126 18.28 -3.95 -21.65
C PHE A 126 19.67 -4.50 -21.93
N ASP A 127 19.77 -5.41 -22.90
CA ASP A 127 21.02 -6.09 -23.29
C ASP A 127 21.81 -6.70 -22.11
N GLY A 128 21.10 -7.14 -21.06
CA GLY A 128 21.71 -7.72 -19.85
C GLY A 128 22.22 -6.71 -18.83
N GLU A 129 22.15 -5.41 -19.12
CA GLU A 129 22.46 -4.32 -18.19
C GLU A 129 21.21 -3.82 -17.46
N ASN A 130 21.40 -3.32 -16.23
CA ASN A 130 20.33 -2.76 -15.42
C ASN A 130 20.44 -1.25 -15.35
N TYR A 131 19.31 -0.57 -15.54
CA TYR A 131 19.18 0.89 -15.45
C TYR A 131 18.10 1.26 -14.43
N PHE A 132 18.25 2.40 -13.76
CA PHE A 132 17.25 2.93 -12.84
C PHE A 132 16.67 4.27 -13.30
N ASP A 133 17.30 4.89 -14.29
CA ASP A 133 16.78 6.04 -15.01
C ASP A 133 16.33 5.61 -16.41
N VAL A 134 15.11 6.00 -16.79
CA VAL A 134 14.57 5.67 -18.10
C VAL A 134 15.32 6.40 -19.22
N THR A 135 15.92 7.56 -18.95
CA THR A 135 16.72 8.30 -19.93
C THR A 135 18.04 7.59 -20.20
N GLU A 136 18.70 7.03 -19.19
CA GLU A 136 19.89 6.20 -19.35
C GLU A 136 19.59 4.95 -20.19
N LEU A 137 18.45 4.29 -19.92
CA LEU A 137 17.97 3.16 -20.74
C LEU A 137 17.76 3.57 -22.21
N MET A 138 17.06 4.68 -22.43
CA MET A 138 16.77 5.16 -23.79
C MET A 138 18.05 5.61 -24.51
N ASP A 139 19.04 6.12 -23.78
CA ASP A 139 20.35 6.43 -24.32
C ASP A 139 21.12 5.17 -24.74
N ALA A 140 21.19 4.17 -23.86
CA ALA A 140 21.84 2.90 -24.14
C ALA A 140 21.23 2.17 -25.34
N CYS A 141 19.89 2.17 -25.48
CA CYS A 141 19.24 1.59 -26.66
C CYS A 141 19.55 2.34 -27.94
N CYS A 142 19.34 3.66 -27.88
CA CYS A 142 18.84 4.38 -29.03
C CYS A 142 19.55 5.73 -29.22
N ASN A 143 20.49 6.09 -28.34
CA ASN A 143 21.30 7.31 -28.32
C ASN A 143 20.47 8.60 -28.18
N LEU A 144 19.75 8.69 -27.06
CA LEU A 144 18.93 9.82 -26.65
C LEU A 144 19.78 11.08 -26.40
N ASN A 145 21.03 10.94 -25.92
CA ASN A 145 21.92 12.06 -25.65
C ASN A 145 22.38 12.77 -26.93
N ALA A 146 22.67 12.03 -28.02
CA ALA A 146 22.97 12.66 -29.31
C ALA A 146 21.76 13.44 -29.86
N TYR A 147 20.54 12.96 -29.59
CA TYR A 147 19.33 13.70 -29.91
C TYR A 147 19.22 14.99 -29.09
N GLN A 148 19.51 14.95 -27.79
CA GLN A 148 19.49 16.12 -26.93
C GLN A 148 20.52 17.18 -27.36
N ALA A 149 21.75 16.77 -27.68
CA ALA A 149 22.76 17.68 -28.20
C ALA A 149 22.32 18.35 -29.53
N ALA A 150 21.71 17.58 -30.44
CA ALA A 150 21.19 18.12 -31.70
C ALA A 150 20.01 19.08 -31.51
N LEU A 151 19.25 18.96 -30.40
CA LEU A 151 18.21 19.91 -30.04
C LEU A 151 18.79 21.23 -29.52
N ASP A 152 19.83 21.15 -28.68
CA ASP A 152 20.47 22.33 -28.09
C ASP A 152 21.10 23.21 -29.19
N ASP A 153 21.81 22.59 -30.14
CA ASP A 153 22.37 23.28 -31.31
C ASP A 153 21.27 23.99 -32.14
N ALA A 154 20.16 23.30 -32.40
CA ALA A 154 19.03 23.86 -33.14
C ALA A 154 18.28 24.97 -32.37
N GLN A 155 18.41 24.99 -31.04
CA GLN A 155 17.83 26.03 -30.20
C GLN A 155 18.60 27.34 -30.26
N GLU A 156 19.91 27.32 -30.43
CA GLU A 156 20.71 28.53 -30.55
C GLU A 156 20.46 29.29 -31.87
N GLU A 157 19.98 28.62 -32.92
CA GLU A 157 19.82 29.21 -34.26
C GLU A 157 18.47 29.95 -34.51
N GLU A 158 17.34 29.57 -33.88
CA GLU A 158 16.01 30.12 -34.21
C GLU A 158 15.13 30.48 -32.99
N SER A 159 15.41 31.57 -32.27
CA SER A 159 14.70 31.95 -31.03
C SER A 159 13.17 32.22 -31.11
N ASN A 160 12.54 32.15 -32.29
CA ASN A 160 11.13 32.50 -32.52
C ASN A 160 10.19 31.31 -32.85
N ILE A 161 10.64 30.07 -32.75
CA ILE A 161 9.82 28.88 -33.01
C ILE A 161 9.30 28.22 -31.73
N ASN A 162 8.10 27.63 -31.81
CA ASN A 162 7.63 26.73 -30.75
C ASN A 162 8.41 25.41 -30.84
N TYR A 163 9.51 25.35 -30.09
CA TYR A 163 10.45 24.24 -30.05
C TYR A 163 9.77 22.89 -29.78
N LEU A 164 8.84 22.86 -28.82
CA LEU A 164 8.15 21.63 -28.43
C LEU A 164 7.41 21.00 -29.60
N LYS A 165 6.72 21.82 -30.41
CA LYS A 165 5.93 21.34 -31.55
C LYS A 165 6.80 20.95 -32.75
N LYS A 166 7.91 21.66 -33.00
CA LYS A 166 8.76 21.42 -34.18
C LYS A 166 9.67 20.21 -33.98
N PHE A 167 10.23 20.05 -32.78
CA PHE A 167 11.26 19.06 -32.53
C PHE A 167 10.74 17.80 -31.83
N GLY A 168 9.64 17.86 -31.08
CA GLY A 168 9.09 16.70 -30.36
C GLY A 168 9.96 16.33 -29.17
N TRP A 169 9.83 17.08 -28.09
CA TRP A 169 10.52 16.81 -26.82
C TRP A 169 10.04 15.52 -26.13
N TYR A 170 10.88 14.91 -25.32
CA TYR A 170 10.44 13.85 -24.42
C TYR A 170 10.28 14.38 -22.99
N VAL A 171 9.44 13.70 -22.21
CA VAL A 171 9.29 13.90 -20.77
C VAL A 171 9.66 12.59 -20.10
N SER A 172 10.55 12.65 -19.11
CA SER A 172 10.84 11.52 -18.23
C SER A 172 10.55 11.90 -16.78
N SER A 173 10.30 10.90 -15.93
CA SER A 173 10.12 11.10 -14.50
C SER A 173 10.84 10.01 -13.72
N ALA A 174 11.49 10.39 -12.62
CA ALA A 174 12.25 9.47 -11.77
C ALA A 174 11.34 8.90 -10.65
N PRO A 175 11.08 7.58 -10.61
CA PRO A 175 10.17 6.97 -9.66
C PRO A 175 10.83 6.70 -8.30
N GLN A 176 11.28 7.73 -7.60
CA GLN A 176 11.88 7.58 -6.27
C GLN A 176 10.89 7.91 -5.15
N LYS A 177 10.48 6.88 -4.40
CA LYS A 177 9.58 6.98 -3.23
C LYS A 177 8.26 7.73 -3.53
N ILE A 178 7.62 7.37 -4.64
CA ILE A 178 6.37 8.00 -5.06
C ILE A 178 5.19 7.25 -4.47
N LEU A 179 4.25 7.99 -3.88
CA LEU A 179 2.95 7.47 -3.50
C LEU A 179 2.03 7.53 -4.72
N LEU A 180 1.53 6.38 -5.16
CA LEU A 180 0.56 6.23 -6.23
C LEU A 180 -0.77 5.77 -5.62
N ALA A 181 -1.82 6.60 -5.72
CA ALA A 181 -3.13 6.25 -5.18
C ALA A 181 -3.80 5.13 -6.00
N ASP A 182 -4.95 4.66 -5.54
CA ASP A 182 -5.79 3.73 -6.30
C ASP A 182 -6.28 4.39 -7.60
N GLY A 183 -6.16 3.68 -8.72
CA GLY A 183 -6.59 4.14 -10.04
C GLY A 183 -5.63 5.11 -10.73
N ASP A 184 -4.72 5.73 -9.97
CA ASP A 184 -3.76 6.70 -10.49
C ASP A 184 -2.72 6.06 -11.42
N THR A 185 -2.19 6.90 -12.30
CA THR A 185 -1.16 6.54 -13.28
C THR A 185 0.04 7.46 -13.12
N PHE A 186 1.23 6.86 -13.02
CA PHE A 186 2.49 7.58 -13.02
C PHE A 186 3.13 7.49 -14.41
N ASN A 187 3.30 8.64 -15.05
CA ASN A 187 3.94 8.73 -16.36
C ASN A 187 5.47 8.64 -16.20
N ILE A 188 6.06 7.58 -16.75
CA ILE A 188 7.50 7.32 -16.67
C ILE A 188 8.22 8.04 -17.81
N PHE A 189 7.70 7.87 -19.03
CA PHE A 189 8.29 8.42 -20.24
C PHE A 189 7.21 8.76 -21.26
N THR A 190 7.32 9.91 -21.90
CA THR A 190 6.45 10.31 -23.02
C THR A 190 7.28 10.97 -24.10
N MET A 191 7.07 10.59 -25.37
CA MET A 191 7.72 11.18 -26.52
C MET A 191 6.78 11.23 -27.74
N PRO A 192 6.25 12.41 -28.11
CA PRO A 192 5.50 12.60 -29.34
C PRO A 192 6.43 12.52 -30.55
N LYS A 193 5.95 11.89 -31.61
CA LYS A 193 6.66 11.76 -32.88
C LYS A 193 6.63 13.07 -33.63
N SER A 194 7.79 13.52 -34.09
CA SER A 194 7.99 14.70 -34.94
C SER A 194 8.73 14.32 -36.22
N ASN A 195 8.90 15.28 -37.13
CA ASN A 195 9.75 15.07 -38.30
C ASN A 195 11.24 15.00 -37.94
N PHE A 196 11.63 15.67 -36.85
CA PHE A 196 13.01 15.77 -36.40
C PHE A 196 13.46 14.51 -35.65
N ASN A 197 12.59 13.97 -34.77
CA ASN A 197 12.92 12.84 -33.90
C ASN A 197 12.51 11.47 -34.47
N ARG A 198 11.98 11.43 -35.70
CA ARG A 198 11.39 10.22 -36.30
C ARG A 198 12.31 8.99 -36.21
N GLY A 199 13.59 9.16 -36.56
CA GLY A 199 14.55 8.05 -36.55
C GLY A 199 14.81 7.49 -35.16
N LEU A 200 14.88 8.36 -34.14
CA LEU A 200 15.01 7.93 -32.73
C LEU A 200 13.71 7.27 -32.25
N TRP A 201 12.56 7.90 -32.52
CA TRP A 201 11.25 7.40 -32.13
C TRP A 201 10.98 5.99 -32.71
N ASP A 202 11.26 5.78 -34.00
CA ASP A 202 11.08 4.49 -34.66
C ASP A 202 12.01 3.41 -34.10
N LYS A 203 13.24 3.78 -33.71
CA LYS A 203 14.17 2.86 -33.03
C LYS A 203 13.64 2.43 -31.65
N ILE A 204 13.12 3.37 -30.86
CA ILE A 204 12.55 3.06 -29.53
C ILE A 204 11.33 2.14 -29.70
N ASP A 205 10.40 2.47 -30.61
CA ASP A 205 9.21 1.64 -30.84
C ASP A 205 9.54 0.24 -31.39
N ALA A 206 10.62 0.10 -32.15
CA ALA A 206 11.09 -1.21 -32.62
C ALA A 206 11.64 -2.09 -31.49
N HIS A 207 12.32 -1.50 -30.50
CA HIS A 207 12.94 -2.23 -29.38
C HIS A 207 11.98 -2.46 -28.20
N LYS A 208 10.74 -1.98 -28.25
CA LYS A 208 9.76 -2.06 -27.15
C LYS A 208 9.59 -3.43 -26.50
N SER A 209 9.73 -4.50 -27.29
CA SER A 209 9.56 -5.89 -26.82
C SER A 209 10.77 -6.46 -26.08
N VAL A 210 11.93 -5.79 -26.20
CA VAL A 210 13.20 -6.23 -25.60
C VAL A 210 13.39 -5.60 -24.22
N PHE A 211 12.81 -4.42 -23.98
CA PHE A 211 12.85 -3.79 -22.67
C PHE A 211 12.06 -4.60 -21.65
N LYS A 212 12.70 -4.89 -20.51
CA LYS A 212 12.01 -5.41 -19.32
C LYS A 212 11.99 -4.34 -18.25
N ALA A 213 10.94 -4.34 -17.45
CA ALA A 213 10.79 -3.43 -16.32
C ALA A 213 10.33 -4.21 -15.10
N GLU A 214 10.90 -3.86 -13.95
CA GLU A 214 10.52 -4.39 -12.65
C GLU A 214 10.36 -3.22 -11.67
N ALA A 215 9.19 -3.08 -11.07
CA ALA A 215 8.96 -2.12 -10.00
C ALA A 215 8.93 -2.83 -8.65
N CYS A 216 9.60 -2.25 -7.66
CA CYS A 216 9.40 -2.63 -6.26
C CYS A 216 8.60 -1.55 -5.55
N TYR A 217 7.54 -1.98 -4.87
CA TYR A 217 6.62 -1.08 -4.19
C TYR A 217 6.12 -1.70 -2.88
N CYS A 218 5.69 -0.87 -1.95
CA CYS A 218 5.07 -1.32 -0.70
C CYS A 218 3.69 -0.70 -0.53
N SER A 219 2.78 -1.43 0.09
CA SER A 219 1.51 -0.86 0.57
C SER A 219 1.77 0.09 1.75
N ILE A 220 0.78 0.89 2.10
CA ILE A 220 0.81 1.70 3.33
C ILE A 220 0.91 0.82 4.58
N LEU A 221 0.42 -0.43 4.51
CA LEU A 221 0.50 -1.43 5.58
C LEU A 221 1.88 -2.13 5.65
N LYS A 222 2.89 -1.63 4.92
CA LYS A 222 4.29 -2.08 4.94
C LYS A 222 4.56 -3.46 4.33
N GLN A 223 3.61 -4.06 3.61
CA GLN A 223 3.91 -5.24 2.81
C GLN A 223 4.49 -4.80 1.47
N CYS A 224 5.58 -5.43 1.06
CA CYS A 224 6.30 -5.07 -0.16
C CYS A 224 6.16 -6.14 -1.24
N TYR A 225 6.17 -5.70 -2.47
CA TYR A 225 5.97 -6.52 -3.66
C TYR A 225 6.90 -6.07 -4.78
N THR A 226 7.17 -6.99 -5.68
CA THR A 226 7.75 -6.71 -6.99
C THR A 226 6.72 -7.03 -8.07
N THR A 227 6.67 -6.22 -9.12
CA THR A 227 5.88 -6.46 -10.32
C THR A 227 6.76 -6.29 -11.55
N ASN A 228 6.49 -7.03 -12.61
CA ASN A 228 7.20 -6.91 -13.88
C ASN A 228 6.30 -6.36 -15.00
N GLU A 229 6.85 -6.26 -16.22
CA GLU A 229 6.13 -5.78 -17.41
C GLU A 229 4.89 -6.62 -17.78
N LYS A 230 4.82 -7.86 -17.26
CA LYS A 230 3.69 -8.79 -17.44
C LYS A 230 2.70 -8.75 -16.27
N ALA A 231 2.85 -7.78 -15.37
CA ALA A 231 2.04 -7.61 -14.17
C ALA A 231 2.05 -8.83 -13.23
N VAL A 232 3.14 -9.61 -13.22
CA VAL A 232 3.32 -10.72 -12.28
C VAL A 232 3.79 -10.19 -10.93
N ILE A 233 2.99 -10.40 -9.89
CA ILE A 233 3.27 -9.89 -8.54
C ILE A 233 3.95 -10.96 -7.68
N THR A 234 5.03 -10.58 -7.00
CA THR A 234 5.71 -11.43 -6.00
C THR A 234 5.93 -10.66 -4.70
N GLU A 235 5.52 -11.24 -3.57
CA GLU A 235 5.76 -10.65 -2.23
C GLU A 235 7.24 -10.75 -1.85
N VAL A 236 7.80 -9.65 -1.34
CA VAL A 236 9.20 -9.54 -0.93
C VAL A 236 9.30 -8.94 0.48
N PRO A 237 10.36 -9.27 1.27
CA PRO A 237 10.50 -8.74 2.62
C PRO A 237 10.64 -7.21 2.67
N SER A 238 11.33 -6.62 1.68
CA SER A 238 11.55 -5.17 1.60
C SER A 238 12.03 -4.75 0.21
N CYS A 239 11.71 -3.51 -0.17
CA CYS A 239 12.30 -2.83 -1.32
C CYS A 239 13.65 -2.22 -0.95
N SER A 240 14.68 -3.06 -0.81
CA SER A 240 16.05 -2.62 -0.58
C SER A 240 16.67 -2.21 -1.93
N THR A 241 16.74 -0.91 -2.22
CA THR A 241 17.56 -0.41 -3.32
C THR A 241 19.02 -0.66 -2.96
N THR A 242 19.72 -1.53 -3.68
CA THR A 242 21.15 -1.26 -3.92
C THR A 242 21.23 -0.83 -5.37
N PRO A 243 21.15 0.48 -5.66
CA PRO A 243 21.55 0.98 -6.96
C PRO A 243 23.05 0.78 -7.02
N THR A 244 23.52 -0.20 -7.79
CA THR A 244 24.92 -0.17 -8.23
C THR A 244 24.97 0.88 -9.34
N ASN A 245 25.02 2.16 -8.96
CA ASN A 245 25.43 3.19 -9.88
C ASN A 245 26.89 2.90 -10.21
N SER A 246 27.13 2.28 -11.36
CA SER A 246 28.43 2.31 -12.03
C SER A 246 28.66 3.69 -12.65
N ILE A 247 28.73 4.70 -11.80
CA ILE A 247 29.35 5.98 -12.12
C ILE A 247 30.33 6.25 -10.98
N ASN A 248 31.58 5.86 -11.21
CA ASN A 248 32.69 6.34 -10.41
C ASN A 248 32.80 7.86 -10.61
N GLU A 249 33.11 8.52 -9.50
CA GLU A 249 33.62 9.89 -9.35
C GLU A 249 34.67 10.28 -10.41
#